data_AF-A0A7W7MAC4-F1
#
_entry.id   AF-A0A7W7MAC4-F1
#
_cell.length_a   1.000
_cell.length_b   1.000
_cell.length_c   1.000
_cell.angle_alpha   90.00
_cell.angle_beta   90.00
_cell.angle_gamma   90.00
#
_symmetry.space_group_name_H-M   'P 1'
#
loop_
_entity.id
_entity.type
_entity.pdbx_description
1 polymer ?
#
loop_
_entity_poly.entity_id
_entity_poly.type
_entity_poly.pdbx_seq_one_letter_code
_entity_poly.pdbx_strand_id
1 'polypeptide(L)' 'MTTIDRGKLGSYERQCVGEELSRLSWLLDTVITPYAQQHPDDEWAHLVLGQLTGARTALQLLARGE' A
#
# COMPACT_ATOMS: atom_id res chain seq x y z
N MET A 1 6.45 29.91 -13.20
CA MET A 1 5.55 28.91 -13.81
C MET A 1 6.23 27.57 -13.66
N THR A 2 5.97 26.88 -12.54
CA THR A 2 6.57 25.58 -12.23
C THR A 2 5.99 24.56 -13.19
N THR A 3 6.82 24.03 -14.07
CA THR A 3 6.49 22.90 -14.93
C THR A 3 6.17 21.73 -14.00
N ILE A 4 4.89 21.45 -13.79
CA ILE A 4 4.46 20.22 -13.13
C ILE A 4 4.88 19.11 -14.09
N ASP A 5 6.01 18.47 -13.78
CA ASP A 5 6.44 17.24 -14.41
C ASP A 5 5.38 16.18 -14.06
N ARG A 6 4.35 16.08 -14.90
CA ARG A 6 3.18 15.21 -14.69
C ARG A 6 3.53 13.73 -14.62
N GLY A 7 4.78 13.35 -14.89
CA GLY A 7 5.23 11.96 -14.92
C GLY A 7 6.10 11.51 -13.75
N LYS A 8 6.57 12.42 -12.88
CA LYS A 8 7.55 12.05 -11.85
C LYS A 8 7.19 12.63 -10.49
N LEU A 9 6.93 11.75 -9.52
CA LEU A 9 6.77 12.15 -8.13
C LEU A 9 8.02 12.94 -7.69
N GLY A 10 7.78 14.12 -7.12
CA GLY A 10 8.81 14.92 -6.46
C GLY A 10 9.32 14.21 -5.20
N SER A 11 10.34 14.78 -4.57
CA SER A 11 10.94 14.19 -3.37
C SER A 11 9.94 14.11 -2.21
N TYR A 12 9.08 15.11 -2.05
CA TYR A 12 8.04 15.12 -1.03
C TYR A 12 6.99 14.03 -1.28
N GLU A 13 6.47 13.93 -2.50
CA GLU A 13 5.45 12.93 -2.82
C GLU A 13 6.01 11.50 -2.67
N ARG A 14 7.27 11.26 -3.05
CA ARG A 14 7.93 9.97 -2.80
C ARG A 14 8.07 9.66 -1.32
N GLN A 15 8.41 10.67 -0.50
CA GLN A 15 8.46 10.48 0.94
C GLN A 15 7.10 10.08 1.50
N CYS A 16 6.03 10.80 1.12
CA CYS A 16 4.66 10.46 1.54
C CYS A 16 4.26 9.04 1.10
N VAL A 17 4.54 8.67 -0.15
CA VAL A 17 4.27 7.30 -0.66
C VAL A 17 5.04 6.25 0.15
N GLY A 18 6.31 6.51 0.48
CA GLY A 18 7.11 5.60 1.31
C GLY A 18 6.58 5.43 2.73
N GLU A 19 6.12 6.52 3.35
CA GLU A 19 5.49 6.49 4.68
C GLU A 19 4.18 5.69 4.66
N GLU A 20 3.31 5.92 3.67
CA GLU A 20 2.05 5.17 3.55
C GLU A 20 2.30 3.70 3.22
N LEU A 21 3.26 3.40 2.34
CA LEU A 21 3.64 2.02 2.06
C LEU A 21 4.14 1.31 3.33
N SER A 22 4.87 2.00 4.19
CA SER A 22 5.34 1.45 5.47
C SER A 22 4.18 1.20 6.43
N ARG A 23 3.25 2.15 6.57
CA ARG A 23 2.04 2.01 7.39
C ARG A 23 1.17 0.84 6.92
N LEU A 24 0.92 0.76 5.63
CA LEU A 24 0.11 -0.30 5.02
C LEU A 24 0.77 -1.67 5.15
N SER A 25 2.09 -1.74 4.93
CA SER A 25 2.87 -2.96 5.14
C SER A 25 2.73 -3.45 6.57
N TRP A 26 2.93 -2.56 7.56
CA TRP A 26 2.78 -2.91 8.96
C TRP A 26 1.37 -3.42 9.30
N LEU A 27 0.32 -2.73 8.82
CA LEU A 27 -1.07 -3.14 9.04
C LEU A 27 -1.35 -4.53 8.47
N LEU A 28 -0.91 -4.79 7.23
CA LEU A 28 -1.06 -6.08 6.58
C LEU A 28 -0.33 -7.19 7.34
N ASP A 29 0.94 -6.95 7.66
CA ASP A 29 1.83 -7.98 8.20
C ASP A 29 1.52 -8.29 9.67
N THR A 30 1.04 -7.29 10.44
CA THR A 30 0.82 -7.40 11.89
C THR A 30 -0.62 -7.70 12.27
N VAL A 31 -1.61 -7.25 11.48
CA VAL A 31 -3.03 -7.32 11.87
C VAL A 31 -3.83 -8.17 10.90
N ILE A 32 -3.85 -7.79 9.62
CA ILE A 32 -4.81 -8.34 8.67
C ILE A 32 -4.43 -9.76 8.25
N THR A 33 -3.16 -10.00 7.91
CA THR A 33 -2.70 -11.33 7.48
C THR A 33 -2.84 -12.36 8.60
N PRO A 34 -2.40 -12.09 9.85
CA PRO A 34 -2.59 -13.04 10.94
C PRO A 34 -4.07 -13.33 11.23
N TYR A 35 -4.94 -12.30 11.18
CA TYR A 35 -6.37 -12.47 11.40
C TYR A 35 -7.01 -13.36 10.33
N ALA A 36 -6.77 -13.07 9.05
CA ALA A 36 -7.30 -13.86 7.93
C ALA A 36 -6.79 -15.32 7.94
N GLN A 37 -5.57 -15.56 8.44
CA GLN A 37 -5.04 -16.92 8.62
C GLN A 37 -5.73 -17.68 9.76
N GLN A 38 -6.10 -17.00 10.85
CA GLN A 38 -6.82 -17.59 11.98
C GLN A 38 -8.30 -17.83 11.68
N HIS A 39 -8.87 -17.06 10.76
CA HIS A 39 -10.28 -17.10 10.38
C HIS A 39 -10.44 -17.34 8.87
N PRO A 40 -10.11 -18.56 8.37
CA PRO A 40 -10.12 -18.84 6.93
C PRO A 40 -11.52 -18.75 6.30
N ASP A 41 -12.59 -18.89 7.08
CA ASP A 41 -13.97 -18.80 6.60
C ASP A 41 -14.55 -17.37 6.67
N ASP A 42 -13.78 -16.39 7.18
CA ASP A 42 -14.20 -14.99 7.22
C ASP A 42 -13.96 -14.32 5.86
N GLU A 43 -15.00 -14.29 5.02
CA GLU A 43 -14.96 -13.65 3.70
C GLU A 43 -14.59 -12.16 3.77
N TRP A 44 -15.00 -11.44 4.82
CA TRP A 44 -14.67 -10.02 4.98
C TRP A 44 -13.18 -9.82 5.21
N ALA A 45 -12.57 -10.68 6.04
CA ALA A 45 -11.13 -10.65 6.28
C ALA A 45 -10.33 -10.83 4.99
N HIS A 46 -10.71 -11.79 4.15
CA HIS A 46 -10.04 -12.07 2.88
C HIS A 46 -10.26 -10.98 1.84
N LEU A 47 -11.45 -10.37 1.80
CA LEU A 47 -11.71 -9.23 0.93
C LEU A 47 -10.80 -8.05 1.30
N VAL A 48 -10.72 -7.71 2.59
CA VAL A 48 -9.84 -6.64 3.09
C VAL A 48 -8.38 -6.97 2.79
N LEU A 49 -7.94 -8.20 3.05
CA LEU A 49 -6.59 -8.66 2.73
C LEU A 49 -6.24 -8.47 1.24
N GLY A 50 -7.15 -8.86 0.35
CA GLY A 50 -6.98 -8.70 -1.10
C GLY A 50 -6.88 -7.24 -1.53
N GLN A 51 -7.80 -6.37 -1.06
CA GLN A 51 -7.80 -4.95 -1.40
C GLN A 51 -6.55 -4.23 -0.89
N LEU A 52 -6.15 -4.48 0.36
CA LEU A 52 -4.97 -3.86 0.95
C LEU A 52 -3.67 -4.38 0.32
N THR A 53 -3.61 -5.66 -0.07
CA THR A 53 -2.47 -6.20 -0.83
C THR A 53 -2.35 -5.51 -2.19
N GLY A 54 -3.46 -5.33 -2.91
CA GLY A 54 -3.48 -4.58 -4.16
C GLY A 54 -3.01 -3.13 -4.00
N ALA A 55 -3.48 -2.44 -2.96
CA ALA A 55 -3.03 -1.09 -2.63
C ALA A 55 -1.53 -1.03 -2.31
N ARG A 56 -1.00 -2.02 -1.57
CA ARG A 56 0.44 -2.15 -1.27
C ARG A 56 1.25 -2.27 -2.56
N THR A 57 0.81 -3.11 -3.49
CA THR A 57 1.46 -3.27 -4.79
C THR A 57 1.45 -1.98 -5.60
N ALA A 58 0.31 -1.27 -5.66
CA ALA A 58 0.21 0.01 -6.36
C ALA A 58 1.17 1.06 -5.76
N LEU A 59 1.23 1.17 -4.43
CA LEU A 59 2.16 2.08 -3.75
C LEU A 59 3.63 1.69 -3.98
N GLN A 60 3.95 0.40 -4.07
CA GLN A 60 5.30 -0.06 -4.41
C GLN A 60 5.70 0.35 -5.84
N LEU A 61 4.79 0.25 -6.81
CA LEU A 61 5.05 0.70 -8.18
C LEU A 61 5.29 2.21 -8.22
N LEU A 62 4.42 2.98 -7.56
CA LEU A 62 4.58 4.43 -7.41
C LEU A 62 5.91 4.81 -6.73
N ALA A 63 6.32 4.08 -5.70
CA ALA A 63 7.59 4.31 -5.00
C ALA A 63 8.81 4.04 -5.90
N ARG A 64 8.71 3.08 -6.84
CA ARG A 64 9.76 2.76 -7.81
C ARG A 64 9.81 3.77 -8.97
N GLY A 65 8.73 4.52 -9.18
CA GLY A 65 8.60 5.48 -10.27
C GLY A 65 8.29 4.83 -11.62
N GLU A 66 7.57 3.70 -11.59
CA GLU A 66 6.96 3.05 -12.76
C GLU A 66 5.60 3.66 -13.10
#